data_AF-A0A3B8NWW5-F1
#
_entry.id   AF-A0A3B8NWW5-F1
#
_cell.length_a   1.000
_cell.length_b   1.000
_cell.length_c   1.000
_cell.angle_alpha   90.00
_cell.angle_beta   90.00
_cell.angle_gamma   90.00
#
_symmetry.space_group_name_H-M   'P 1'
#
loop_
_entity.id
_entity.type
_entity.pdbx_description
1 polymer ?
#
loop_
_entity_poly.entity_id
_entity_poly.type
_entity_poly.pdbx_seq_one_letter_code
_entity_poly.pdbx_strand_id
1 'polypeptide(L)'
;MSLVPMVIEQTGRGERSYDIFSRLLNDRIVMLCDEVNDATASLVVAQLLYLEAQDSEKDICLYINSPGGSVTAGMAIYDTMQYIKPDVSTICIGMAASMGAFLLSSGAKGKRLALPNSEIMIHQPL
;
A
#
# COMPACT_ATOMS: atom_id res chain seq x y z
N MET A 1 20.79 -6.50 -0.59
CA MET A 1 19.72 -5.66 -1.16
C MET A 1 19.72 -5.90 -2.66
N SER A 2 18.64 -6.43 -3.23
CA SER A 2 18.51 -6.62 -4.67
C SER A 2 18.36 -5.26 -5.36
N LEU A 3 18.95 -5.10 -6.55
CA LEU A 3 18.81 -3.89 -7.34
C LEU A 3 17.33 -3.71 -7.73
N VAL A 4 16.76 -2.53 -7.49
CA VAL A 4 15.42 -2.17 -7.98
C VAL A 4 15.54 -1.80 -9.47
N PRO A 5 14.81 -2.45 -10.39
CA PRO A 5 14.87 -2.14 -11.81
C PRO A 5 14.37 -0.73 -12.13
N MET A 6 14.95 -0.13 -13.17
CA MET A 6 14.54 1.16 -13.72
C MET A 6 13.69 0.95 -14.98
N VAL A 7 12.72 1.82 -15.19
CA VAL A 7 11.87 1.88 -16.39
C VAL A 7 11.95 3.26 -17.01
N ILE A 8 11.82 3.33 -18.34
CA ILE A 8 11.80 4.57 -19.11
C ILE A 8 10.38 4.78 -19.62
N GLU A 9 9.81 5.94 -19.32
CA GLU A 9 8.48 6.34 -19.79
C GLU A 9 8.61 7.53 -20.75
N GLN A 10 7.95 7.41 -21.90
CA GLN A 10 7.82 8.52 -22.84
C GLN A 10 6.63 9.39 -22.44
N THR A 11 6.91 10.63 -22.07
CA THR A 11 5.91 11.65 -21.77
C THR A 11 5.84 12.66 -22.91
N GLY A 12 4.79 13.49 -22.94
CA GLY A 12 4.71 14.59 -23.91
C GLY A 12 5.84 15.63 -23.82
N ARG A 13 6.69 15.57 -22.79
CA ARG A 13 7.87 16.43 -22.58
C ARG A 13 9.20 15.70 -22.81
N GLY A 14 9.18 14.46 -23.29
CA GLY A 14 10.35 13.62 -23.50
C GLY A 14 10.39 12.39 -22.60
N GLU A 15 11.55 11.76 -22.50
CA GLU A 15 11.76 10.54 -21.72
C GLU A 15 12.07 10.85 -20.25
N ARG A 16 11.46 10.09 -19.34
CA ARG A 16 11.76 10.15 -17.91
C ARG A 16 12.01 8.74 -17.37
N SER A 17 13.05 8.60 -16.57
CA SER A 17 13.39 7.35 -15.88
C SER A 17 12.82 7.35 -14.46
N TYR A 18 12.29 6.21 -14.05
CA TYR A 18 11.79 5.94 -12.70
C TYR A 18 12.27 4.56 -12.27
N ASP A 19 12.46 4.35 -10.97
CA ASP A 19 12.44 2.98 -10.47
C ASP A 19 11.01 2.43 -10.57
N ILE A 20 10.89 1.10 -10.59
CA ILE A 20 9.59 0.45 -10.82
C ILE A 20 8.53 0.84 -9.76
N PHE A 21 8.92 1.08 -8.51
CA PHE A 21 7.97 1.47 -7.45
C PHE A 21 7.53 2.93 -7.60
N SER A 22 8.46 3.83 -7.90
CA SER A 22 8.11 5.23 -8.21
C SER A 22 7.18 5.31 -9.43
N ARG A 23 7.37 4.45 -10.44
CA ARG A 23 6.45 4.40 -11.57
C ARG A 23 5.07 3.92 -11.16
N LEU A 24 4.95 2.90 -10.32
CA LEU A 24 3.67 2.45 -9.78
C LEU A 24 2.97 3.51 -8.92
N LEU A 25 3.73 4.29 -8.16
CA LEU A 25 3.20 5.38 -7.35
C LEU A 25 2.54 6.47 -8.21
N ASN A 26 3.04 6.74 -9.42
CA ASN A 26 2.38 7.64 -10.38
C ASN A 26 0.98 7.14 -10.77
N ASP A 27 0.76 5.82 -10.78
CA ASP A 27 -0.55 5.19 -11.01
C ASP A 27 -1.34 4.99 -9.71
N ARG A 28 -0.90 5.63 -8.61
CA ARG A 28 -1.53 5.58 -7.27
C ARG A 28 -1.52 4.18 -6.65
N ILE A 29 -0.51 3.39 -6.98
CA ILE A 29 -0.29 2.05 -6.43
C ILE A 29 0.78 2.14 -5.33
N VAL A 30 0.43 1.69 -4.13
CA VAL A 30 1.32 1.61 -2.96
C VAL A 30 1.55 0.14 -2.61
N MET A 31 2.81 -0.25 -2.40
CA MET A 31 3.20 -1.62 -2.10
C MET A 31 3.56 -1.77 -0.61
N LEU A 32 2.83 -2.61 0.11
CA LEU A 32 3.17 -3.09 1.45
C LEU A 32 3.56 -4.58 1.35
N CYS A 33 4.83 -4.84 1.06
CA CYS A 33 5.35 -6.19 0.76
C CYS A 33 6.40 -6.68 1.77
N ASP A 34 6.33 -6.18 3.00
CA ASP A 34 7.28 -6.47 4.07
C ASP A 34 6.55 -6.49 5.43
N GLU A 35 7.30 -6.76 6.50
CA GLU A 35 6.83 -6.60 7.87
C GLU A 35 6.35 -5.17 8.13
N VAL A 36 5.24 -5.05 8.86
CA VAL A 36 4.71 -3.76 9.33
C VAL A 36 5.56 -3.31 10.53
N ASN A 37 6.40 -2.30 10.33
CA ASN A 37 7.22 -1.67 11.35
C ASN A 37 7.22 -0.15 11.14
N ASP A 38 7.87 0.59 12.04
CA ASP A 38 7.81 2.06 12.00
C ASP A 38 8.35 2.64 10.68
N ALA A 39 9.37 2.01 10.07
CA ALA A 39 9.94 2.46 8.81
C ALA A 39 8.99 2.20 7.64
N THR A 40 8.45 0.98 7.52
CA THR A 40 7.52 0.63 6.43
C THR A 40 6.21 1.40 6.56
N ALA A 41 5.69 1.57 7.78
CA ALA A 41 4.52 2.40 8.05
C ALA A 41 4.76 3.88 7.68
N SER A 42 5.90 4.45 8.07
CA SER A 42 6.24 5.84 7.71
C SER A 42 6.28 6.04 6.19
N LEU A 43 6.82 5.09 5.44
CA LEU A 43 6.84 5.14 3.97
C LEU A 43 5.44 5.04 3.38
N VAL A 44 4.59 4.14 3.87
CA VAL A 44 3.20 4.00 3.39
C VAL A 44 2.40 5.27 3.69
N VAL A 45 2.48 5.78 4.92
CA VAL A 45 1.80 7.02 5.33
C VAL A 45 2.24 8.21 4.45
N ALA A 46 3.53 8.37 4.20
CA ALA A 46 4.05 9.41 3.32
C ALA A 46 3.49 9.30 1.89
N GLN A 47 3.40 8.09 1.35
CA GLN A 47 2.83 7.84 0.03
C GLN A 47 1.33 8.15 -0.01
N LEU A 48 0.56 7.77 1.01
CA LEU A 48 -0.88 8.06 1.11
C LEU A 48 -1.14 9.58 1.11
N LEU A 49 -0.43 10.33 1.96
CA LEU A 49 -0.55 11.79 2.04
C LEU A 49 -0.10 12.47 0.74
N TYR A 50 0.98 11.97 0.13
CA TYR A 50 1.43 12.47 -1.18
C TYR A 50 0.34 12.31 -2.24
N LEU A 51 -0.28 11.12 -2.32
CA LEU A 51 -1.32 10.82 -3.31
C LEU A 51 -2.59 11.63 -3.07
N GLU A 52 -2.99 11.84 -1.81
CA GLU A 52 -4.08 12.75 -1.47
C GLU A 52 -3.80 14.17 -1.97
N ALA A 53 -2.59 14.69 -1.73
CA ALA A 53 -2.21 16.03 -2.15
C ALA A 53 -2.14 16.19 -3.68
N GLN A 54 -1.86 15.11 -4.44
CA GLN A 54 -1.88 15.14 -5.90
C GLN A 54 -3.30 15.18 -6.46
N ASP A 55 -4.20 14.34 -5.93
CA ASP A 55 -5.60 14.28 -6.35
C ASP A 55 -6.43 13.60 -5.25
N SER A 56 -7.26 14.39 -4.56
CA SER A 56 -8.05 13.90 -3.42
C SER A 56 -9.30 13.11 -3.81
N GLU A 57 -9.67 13.10 -5.09
CA GLU A 57 -10.90 12.45 -5.58
C GLU A 57 -10.61 11.08 -6.22
N LYS A 58 -9.34 10.78 -6.54
CA LYS A 58 -8.95 9.52 -7.16
C LYS A 58 -8.55 8.47 -6.13
N ASP A 59 -9.11 7.28 -6.27
CA ASP A 59 -8.77 6.11 -5.47
C ASP A 59 -7.26 5.83 -5.39
N ILE A 60 -6.85 5.20 -4.29
CA ILE A 60 -5.50 4.67 -4.08
C ILE A 60 -5.59 3.14 -4.01
N CYS A 61 -4.65 2.44 -4.65
CA CYS A 61 -4.57 0.97 -4.57
C CYS A 61 -3.41 0.54 -3.66
N LEU A 62 -3.75 0.00 -2.49
CA LEU A 62 -2.80 -0.57 -1.55
C LEU A 62 -2.69 -2.09 -1.75
N TYR A 63 -1.56 -2.54 -2.30
CA TYR A 63 -1.25 -3.95 -2.47
C TYR A 63 -0.52 -4.48 -1.23
N ILE A 64 -1.04 -5.58 -0.66
CA ILE A 64 -0.60 -6.12 0.63
C ILE A 64 -0.07 -7.54 0.43
N ASN A 65 1.19 -7.72 0.78
CA ASN A 65 1.86 -9.00 0.99
C ASN A 65 2.69 -8.94 2.27
N SER A 66 2.05 -9.09 3.42
CA SER A 66 2.69 -8.85 4.71
C SER A 66 2.34 -9.94 5.72
N PRO A 67 3.33 -10.42 6.50
CA PRO A 67 3.10 -11.29 7.65
C PRO A 67 2.49 -10.54 8.84
N GLY A 68 2.28 -9.23 8.73
CA GLY A 68 1.90 -8.36 9.84
C GLY A 68 3.12 -7.72 10.49
N GLY A 69 3.03 -7.41 11.78
CA GLY A 69 4.11 -6.77 12.53
C GLY A 69 3.57 -5.92 13.67
N SER A 70 4.22 -4.78 13.93
CA SER A 70 3.88 -3.84 14.99
C SER A 70 2.44 -3.31 14.86
N VAL A 71 1.67 -3.47 15.94
CA VAL A 71 0.29 -2.98 16.03
C VAL A 71 0.24 -1.46 15.90
N THR A 72 1.12 -0.74 16.58
CA THR A 72 1.13 0.74 16.56
C THR A 72 1.51 1.27 15.18
N ALA A 73 2.49 0.65 14.52
CA ALA A 73 2.87 1.01 13.16
C ALA A 73 1.72 0.76 12.16
N GLY A 74 1.04 -0.39 12.28
CA GLY A 74 -0.13 -0.67 11.45
C GLY A 74 -1.32 0.25 11.74
N MET A 75 -1.51 0.66 12.99
CA MET A 75 -2.54 1.67 13.35
C MET A 75 -2.26 3.02 12.70
N ALA A 76 -1.00 3.44 12.57
CA ALA A 76 -0.66 4.67 11.86
C ALA A 76 -1.09 4.63 10.38
N ILE A 77 -0.88 3.49 9.71
CA ILE A 77 -1.35 3.29 8.33
C ILE A 77 -2.88 3.33 8.29
N TYR A 78 -3.54 2.58 9.17
CA TYR A 78 -4.99 2.50 9.25
C TYR A 78 -5.64 3.88 9.47
N ASP A 79 -5.22 4.62 10.50
CA ASP A 79 -5.77 5.93 10.80
C ASP A 79 -5.56 6.90 9.63
N THR A 80 -4.42 6.78 8.92
CA THR A 80 -4.16 7.57 7.72
C THR A 80 -5.11 7.19 6.58
N MET A 81 -5.36 5.90 6.33
CA MET A 81 -6.35 5.44 5.34
C MET A 81 -7.74 6.01 5.62
N GLN A 82 -8.11 6.17 6.90
CA GLN A 82 -9.40 6.75 7.30
C GLN A 82 -9.40 8.28 7.29
N TYR A 83 -8.25 8.92 7.44
CA TYR A 83 -8.10 10.37 7.49
C TYR A 83 -8.14 11.00 6.10
N ILE A 84 -7.46 10.39 5.12
CA ILE A 84 -7.37 10.94 3.77
C ILE A 84 -8.71 10.87 3.04
N LYS A 85 -8.95 11.80 2.13
CA LYS A 85 -10.19 11.84 1.33
C LYS A 85 -10.34 10.70 0.31
N PRO A 86 -9.28 10.27 -0.42
CA PRO A 86 -9.41 9.18 -1.38
C PRO A 86 -9.87 7.87 -0.74
N ASP A 87 -10.72 7.13 -1.45
CA ASP A 87 -10.96 5.74 -1.10
C ASP A 87 -9.67 4.91 -1.28
N VAL A 88 -9.35 4.10 -0.27
CA VAL A 88 -8.23 3.16 -0.34
C VAL A 88 -8.76 1.77 -0.69
N SER A 89 -8.51 1.33 -1.92
CA SER A 89 -8.71 -0.05 -2.36
C SER A 89 -7.58 -0.92 -1.84
N THR A 90 -7.89 -2.07 -1.23
CA THR A 90 -6.89 -3.00 -0.69
C THR A 90 -6.90 -4.30 -1.46
N ILE A 91 -5.72 -4.80 -1.84
CA ILE A 91 -5.58 -6.04 -2.60
C ILE A 91 -4.53 -6.94 -1.94
N CYS A 92 -4.94 -8.11 -1.48
CA CYS A 92 -4.01 -9.12 -0.97
C CYS A 92 -3.36 -9.91 -2.12
N ILE A 93 -2.03 -9.87 -2.18
CA ILE A 93 -1.20 -10.56 -3.16
C ILE A 93 -0.18 -11.48 -2.46
N GLY A 94 -0.57 -12.72 -2.17
CA GLY A 94 0.27 -13.65 -1.42
C GLY A 94 -0.29 -13.86 -0.02
N MET A 95 0.19 -13.12 0.98
CA MET A 95 -0.30 -13.26 2.35
C MET A 95 -0.69 -11.92 2.97
N ALA A 96 -1.79 -11.91 3.72
CA ALA A 96 -2.13 -10.85 4.64
C ALA A 96 -2.40 -11.47 6.01
N ALA A 97 -1.42 -11.40 6.91
CA ALA A 97 -1.51 -11.93 8.26
C ALA A 97 -1.47 -10.82 9.31
N SER A 98 -2.17 -11.01 10.44
CA SER A 98 -2.13 -10.08 11.58
C SER A 98 -2.44 -8.63 11.15
N MET A 99 -1.52 -7.67 11.36
CA MET A 99 -1.70 -6.28 10.88
C MET A 99 -1.88 -6.17 9.36
N GLY A 100 -1.33 -7.09 8.57
CA GLY A 100 -1.61 -7.17 7.13
C GLY A 100 -3.08 -7.52 6.84
N ALA A 101 -3.64 -8.49 7.58
CA ALA A 101 -5.06 -8.86 7.47
C ALA A 101 -5.97 -7.72 7.96
N PHE A 102 -5.58 -7.05 9.05
CA PHE A 102 -6.28 -5.89 9.58
C PHE A 102 -6.37 -4.78 8.52
N LEU A 103 -5.23 -4.35 7.98
CA LEU A 103 -5.18 -3.31 6.94
C LEU A 103 -5.94 -3.70 5.67
N LEU A 104 -5.85 -4.97 5.25
CA LEU A 104 -6.65 -5.49 4.15
C LEU A 104 -8.15 -5.29 4.40
N SER A 105 -8.62 -5.63 5.60
CA SER A 105 -10.03 -5.51 5.98
C SER A 105 -10.51 -4.06 6.11
N SER A 106 -9.59 -3.12 6.31
CA SER A 106 -9.85 -1.68 6.49
C SER A 106 -9.94 -0.89 5.19
N GLY A 107 -9.76 -1.52 4.02
CA GLY A 107 -10.01 -0.86 2.74
C GLY A 107 -11.46 -0.38 2.59
N ALA A 108 -11.68 0.57 1.69
CA ALA A 108 -12.98 1.16 1.42
C ALA A 108 -14.04 0.09 1.10
N LYS A 109 -15.29 0.34 1.53
CA LYS A 109 -16.39 -0.63 1.41
C LYS A 109 -16.60 -1.02 -0.06
N GLY A 110 -16.52 -2.31 -0.35
CA GLY A 110 -16.65 -2.85 -1.71
C GLY A 110 -15.37 -2.85 -2.54
N LYS A 111 -14.26 -2.33 -2.01
CA LYS A 111 -12.94 -2.23 -2.67
C LYS A 111 -11.86 -3.02 -1.93
N ARG A 112 -12.24 -4.17 -1.33
CA ARG A 112 -11.34 -5.07 -0.61
C ARG A 112 -11.26 -6.39 -1.37
N LEU A 113 -10.11 -6.69 -1.93
CA LEU A 113 -9.90 -7.80 -2.85
C LEU A 113 -8.76 -8.71 -2.37
N ALA A 114 -8.81 -9.96 -2.81
CA ALA A 114 -7.72 -10.91 -2.63
C ALA A 114 -7.57 -11.74 -3.91
N LEU A 115 -6.33 -12.06 -4.28
CA LEU A 115 -6.11 -13.02 -5.37
C LEU A 115 -6.53 -14.44 -4.94
N PRO A 116 -6.84 -15.34 -5.90
CA PRO A 116 -7.44 -16.65 -5.59
C PRO A 116 -6.64 -17.56 -4.65
N ASN A 117 -5.30 -17.41 -4.64
CA ASN A 117 -4.40 -18.23 -3.82
C ASN A 117 -3.85 -17.46 -2.62
N SER A 118 -4.40 -16.28 -2.32
CA SER A 118 -3.92 -15.49 -1.19
C SER A 118 -4.36 -16.09 0.15
N GLU A 119 -3.49 -16.03 1.14
CA GLU A 119 -3.77 -16.47 2.51
C GLU A 119 -4.07 -15.28 3.41
N ILE A 120 -5.20 -15.35 4.14
CA ILE A 120 -5.60 -14.33 5.11
C ILE A 120 -5.61 -14.98 6.49
N MET A 121 -4.74 -14.50 7.38
CA MET A 121 -4.60 -15.04 8.72
C MET A 121 -4.90 -13.96 9.77
N ILE A 122 -5.95 -14.19 10.56
CA ILE A 122 -6.29 -13.34 11.70
C ILE A 122 -5.97 -14.07 13.00
N HIS A 123 -5.39 -13.35 13.96
CA HIS A 123 -5.17 -13.83 15.31
C HIS A 123 -5.15 -12.64 16.26
N GLN A 124 -5.35 -12.88 17.55
CA GLN A 124 -5.17 -11.83 18.56
C GLN A 124 -3.68 -11.45 18.65
N PRO A 125 -3.34 -10.16 18.88
CA PRO A 125 -1.99 -9.75 19.22
C PRO A 125 -1.46 -10.54 20.43
N LEU A 126 -0.18 -10.87 20.42
CA LEU A 126 0.51 -11.53 21.52
C LEU A 126 0.95 -10.53 22.59
#